data_AF-A0AAW7KQZ7-F1
#
_entry.id   AF-A0AAW7KQZ7-F1
#
_cell.length_a   1.000
_cell.length_b   1.000
_cell.length_c   1.000
_cell.angle_alpha   90.00
_cell.angle_beta   90.00
_cell.angle_gamma   90.00
#
_symmetry.space_group_name_H-M   'P 1'
#
loop_
_entity.id
_entity.type
_entity.pdbx_description
1 polymer ?
#
loop_
_entity_poly.entity_id
_entity_poly.type
_entity_poly.pdbx_seq_one_letter_code
_entity_poly.pdbx_strand_id
1 'polypeptide(L)'
;MDFYQYLPAIITAFLIAPLGYYVREKLKNLATNEDFGKAIKQLEDSTKTVESIKNQLNEKYWVQQQIWETKRLAYEEIITCLFLTKKSVQSWVDYFSEFTDCYVYIGGSSCIEYDEEYERSYSEYVESQQTAFQLKYESKEACLERNKLMTETKSRILELEDVFSIKSLYLHGDINLVEEQLMELRKKLFEKDIKQDDYENNSDFYEAILDNYVECGKLVSRLIEQAKAMASGDLRLEP
;
A
#
# COMPACT_ATOMS: atom_id res chain seq x y z
N MET A 1 -0.14 98.32 49.54
CA MET A 1 -0.59 96.98 49.06
C MET A 1 0.35 95.98 49.67
N ASP A 2 -0.14 95.18 50.61
CA ASP A 2 0.72 94.37 51.48
C ASP A 2 1.08 93.03 50.86
N PHE A 3 2.39 92.79 50.72
CA PHE A 3 3.02 91.57 50.21
C PHE A 3 2.55 90.29 50.95
N TYR A 4 2.04 90.44 52.17
CA TYR A 4 1.51 89.37 53.02
C TYR A 4 0.24 88.70 52.47
N GLN A 5 -0.54 89.35 51.60
CA GLN A 5 -1.73 88.73 51.00
C GLN A 5 -1.41 87.65 49.96
N TYR A 6 -0.22 87.66 49.34
CA TYR A 6 0.19 86.69 48.33
C TYR A 6 1.05 85.54 48.88
N LEU A 7 1.51 85.67 50.13
CA LEU A 7 2.33 84.67 50.84
C LEU A 7 1.66 83.29 50.94
N PRO A 8 0.35 83.18 51.25
CA PRO A 8 -0.35 81.90 51.23
C PRO A 8 -0.38 81.28 49.83
N ALA A 9 -0.63 82.06 48.78
CA ALA A 9 -0.69 81.57 47.40
C ALA A 9 0.67 81.05 46.91
N ILE A 10 1.76 81.71 47.29
CA ILE A 10 3.13 81.29 46.95
C ILE A 10 3.49 79.99 47.68
N ILE A 11 3.18 79.86 48.98
CA ILE A 11 3.41 78.63 49.75
C ILE A 11 2.58 77.47 49.19
N THR A 12 1.33 77.75 48.81
CA THR A 12 0.41 76.76 48.22
C THR A 12 0.95 76.30 46.86
N ALA A 13 1.43 77.21 46.01
CA ALA A 13 2.05 76.87 44.73
C ALA A 13 3.36 76.08 44.90
N PHE A 14 4.19 76.41 45.90
CA PHE A 14 5.47 75.74 46.13
C PHE A 14 5.36 74.37 46.77
N LEU A 15 4.30 74.09 47.55
CA LEU A 15 4.10 72.79 48.19
C LEU A 15 3.18 71.87 47.39
N ILE A 16 2.05 72.38 46.88
CA ILE A 16 1.04 71.55 46.23
C ILE A 16 1.45 71.15 44.81
N ALA A 17 2.11 72.03 44.05
CA ALA A 17 2.52 71.71 42.68
C ALA A 17 3.58 70.59 42.59
N PRO A 18 4.69 70.59 43.36
CA PRO A 18 5.65 69.49 43.30
C PRO A 18 5.12 68.19 43.91
N LEU A 19 4.27 68.24 44.94
CA LEU A 19 3.60 67.04 45.47
C LEU A 19 2.61 66.44 44.46
N GLY A 20 1.82 67.27 43.79
CA GLY A 20 0.91 66.84 42.73
C GLY A 20 1.65 66.22 41.55
N TYR A 21 2.79 66.81 41.16
CA TYR A 21 3.67 66.25 40.12
C TYR A 21 4.28 64.91 40.56
N TYR A 22 4.80 64.83 41.79
CA TYR A 22 5.41 63.60 42.33
C TYR A 22 4.42 62.44 42.45
N VAL A 23 3.22 62.70 42.98
CA VAL A 23 2.15 61.69 43.07
C VAL A 23 1.70 61.26 41.68
N ARG A 24 1.57 62.19 40.73
CA ARG A 24 1.21 61.88 39.35
C ARG A 24 2.27 61.00 38.68
N GLU A 25 3.56 61.29 38.87
CA GLU A 25 4.67 60.51 38.31
C GLU A 25 4.75 59.10 38.94
N LYS A 26 4.56 59.01 40.27
CA LYS A 26 4.47 57.72 40.99
C LYS A 26 3.29 56.88 40.52
N LEU A 27 2.10 57.49 40.35
CA LEU A 27 0.92 56.81 39.84
C LEU A 27 1.10 56.37 38.38
N LYS A 28 1.75 57.21 37.55
CA LYS A 28 2.08 56.87 36.17
C LYS A 28 3.05 55.69 36.10
N ASN A 29 4.12 55.71 36.90
CA ASN A 29 5.07 54.60 36.97
C ASN A 29 4.46 53.32 37.54
N LEU A 30 3.52 53.42 38.47
CA LEU A 30 2.83 52.26 39.05
C LEU A 30 1.84 51.65 38.05
N ALA A 31 1.06 52.48 37.36
CA ALA A 31 0.18 52.03 36.27
C ALA A 31 0.99 51.41 35.12
N THR A 32 2.12 52.01 34.76
CA THR A 32 3.00 51.50 33.71
C THR A 32 3.61 50.14 34.10
N ASN A 33 4.07 49.97 35.35
CA ASN A 33 4.58 48.69 35.83
C ASN A 33 3.51 47.59 35.87
N GLU A 34 2.28 47.95 36.27
CA GLU A 34 1.18 47.00 36.34
C GLU A 34 0.71 46.57 34.94
N ASP A 35 0.70 47.49 33.98
CA ASP A 35 0.41 47.21 32.57
C ASP A 35 1.52 46.37 31.92
N PHE A 36 2.80 46.62 32.23
CA PHE A 36 3.90 45.75 31.82
C PHE A 36 3.79 44.34 32.43
N GLY A 37 3.43 44.24 33.71
CA GLY A 37 3.19 42.95 34.36
C GLY A 37 2.05 42.17 33.70
N LYS A 38 0.95 42.84 33.34
CA LYS A 38 -0.16 42.25 32.60
C LYS A 38 0.25 41.83 31.19
N ALA A 39 1.02 42.66 30.48
CA ALA A 39 1.51 42.36 29.14
C ALA A 39 2.46 41.16 29.12
N ILE A 40 3.37 41.05 30.09
CA ILE A 40 4.27 39.89 30.24
C ILE A 40 3.46 38.61 30.52
N LYS A 41 2.47 38.69 31.41
CA LYS A 41 1.61 37.54 31.73
C LYS A 41 0.79 37.08 30.53
N GLN A 42 0.23 38.02 29.76
CA GLN A 42 -0.47 37.71 28.51
C GLN A 42 0.46 37.08 27.46
N LEU A 43 1.71 37.54 27.36
CA LEU A 43 2.72 36.93 26.49
C LEU A 43 3.10 35.52 26.93
N GLU A 44 3.26 35.29 28.24
CA GLU A 44 3.54 33.97 28.80
C GLU A 44 2.37 32.99 28.58
N ASP A 45 1.14 33.44 28.86
CA ASP A 45 -0.07 32.64 28.65
C ASP A 45 -0.29 32.34 27.16
N SER A 46 -0.02 33.32 26.29
CA SER A 46 -0.06 33.12 24.83
C SER A 46 1.02 32.15 24.36
N THR A 47 2.24 32.23 24.92
CA THR A 47 3.35 31.32 24.58
C THR A 47 3.05 29.89 25.02
N LYS A 48 2.56 29.70 26.26
CA LYS A 48 2.12 28.38 26.76
C LYS A 48 1.00 27.79 25.91
N THR A 49 0.04 28.62 25.49
CA THR A 49 -1.05 28.20 24.61
C THR A 49 -0.54 27.79 23.24
N VAL A 50 0.35 28.58 22.64
CA VAL A 50 0.97 28.27 21.34
C VAL A 50 1.84 27.00 21.42
N GLU A 51 2.63 26.82 22.48
CA GLU A 51 3.40 25.60 22.69
C GLU A 51 2.50 24.38 22.90
N SER A 52 1.41 24.51 23.65
CA SER A 52 0.43 23.44 23.83
C SER A 52 -0.23 23.05 22.50
N ILE A 53 -0.67 24.03 21.71
CA ILE A 53 -1.23 23.79 20.36
C ILE A 53 -0.18 23.16 19.45
N LYS A 54 1.07 23.65 19.48
CA LYS A 54 2.17 23.09 18.70
C LYS A 54 2.44 21.65 19.09
N ASN A 55 2.47 21.32 20.38
CA ASN A 55 2.68 19.97 20.86
C ASN A 55 1.55 19.03 20.43
N GLN A 56 0.28 19.45 20.57
CA GLN A 56 -0.87 18.68 20.11
C GLN A 56 -0.87 18.48 18.59
N LEU A 57 -0.52 19.51 17.82
CA LEU A 57 -0.36 19.41 16.37
C LEU A 57 0.77 18.48 15.99
N ASN A 58 1.89 18.54 16.71
CA ASN A 58 3.07 17.71 16.45
C ASN A 58 2.79 16.24 16.78
N GLU A 59 2.09 15.97 17.89
CA GLU A 59 1.63 14.63 18.27
C GLU A 59 0.65 14.08 17.21
N LYS A 60 -0.36 14.87 16.82
CA LYS A 60 -1.31 14.47 15.78
C LYS A 60 -0.62 14.22 14.44
N TYR A 61 0.33 15.07 14.05
CA TYR A 61 1.11 14.91 12.83
C TYR A 61 1.96 13.63 12.89
N TRP A 62 2.60 13.36 14.04
CA TRP A 62 3.40 12.15 14.23
C TRP A 62 2.56 10.87 14.14
N VAL A 63 1.37 10.85 14.77
CA VAL A 63 0.43 9.72 14.64
C VAL A 63 -0.02 9.55 13.18
N GLN A 64 -0.31 10.64 12.47
CA GLN A 64 -0.66 10.56 11.04
C GLN A 64 0.47 10.00 10.19
N GLN A 65 1.72 10.37 10.47
CA GLN A 65 2.89 9.80 9.80
C GLN A 65 3.03 8.31 10.07
N GLN A 66 2.82 7.85 11.31
CA GLN A 66 2.85 6.42 11.63
C GLN A 66 1.75 5.61 10.92
N ILE A 67 0.54 6.16 10.87
CA ILE A 67 -0.57 5.53 10.14
C ILE A 67 -0.24 5.45 8.65
N TRP A 68 0.25 6.55 8.07
CA TRP A 68 0.64 6.60 6.66
C TRP A 68 1.72 5.55 6.33
N GLU A 69 2.75 5.45 7.19
CA GLU A 69 3.82 4.47 7.01
C GLU A 69 3.32 3.03 7.13
N THR A 70 2.41 2.78 8.09
CA THR A 70 1.79 1.46 8.26
C THR A 70 0.96 1.06 7.04
N LYS A 71 0.19 2.00 6.48
CA LYS A 71 -0.57 1.81 5.23
C LYS A 71 0.37 1.52 4.06
N ARG A 72 1.45 2.31 3.90
CA ARG A 72 2.43 2.13 2.83
C ARG A 72 3.04 0.74 2.86
N LEU A 73 3.54 0.31 4.02
CA LEU A 73 4.15 -1.01 4.20
C LEU A 73 3.15 -2.14 3.90
N ALA A 74 1.90 -2.01 4.35
CA ALA A 74 0.86 -2.99 4.07
C ALA A 74 0.56 -3.10 2.55
N TYR A 75 0.39 -1.97 1.85
CA TYR A 75 0.19 -1.99 0.41
C TYR A 75 1.40 -2.54 -0.35
N GLU A 76 2.63 -2.24 0.08
CA GLU A 76 3.84 -2.81 -0.50
C GLU A 76 3.90 -4.34 -0.35
N GLU A 77 3.57 -4.86 0.83
CA GLU A 77 3.47 -6.31 1.09
C GLU A 77 2.44 -6.97 0.18
N ILE A 78 1.22 -6.38 0.09
CA ILE A 78 0.13 -6.88 -0.76
C ILE A 78 0.54 -6.89 -2.24
N ILE A 79 1.02 -5.75 -2.75
CA ILE A 79 1.38 -5.61 -4.16
C ILE A 79 2.54 -6.54 -4.52
N THR A 80 3.54 -6.68 -3.65
CA THR A 80 4.67 -7.60 -3.86
C THR A 80 4.20 -9.05 -3.94
N CYS A 81 3.31 -9.48 -3.04
CA CYS A 81 2.72 -10.81 -3.06
C CYS A 81 1.93 -11.05 -4.35
N LEU A 82 1.12 -10.07 -4.78
CA LEU A 82 0.36 -10.17 -6.02
C LEU A 82 1.27 -10.26 -7.25
N PHE A 83 2.39 -9.53 -7.30
CA PHE A 83 3.37 -9.65 -8.39
C PHE A 83 4.08 -11.01 -8.41
N LEU A 84 4.46 -11.55 -7.25
CA LEU A 84 5.01 -12.90 -7.16
C LEU A 84 4.00 -13.94 -7.68
N THR A 85 2.74 -13.79 -7.27
CA THR A 85 1.65 -14.65 -7.72
C THR A 85 1.46 -14.55 -9.23
N LYS A 86 1.48 -13.34 -9.79
CA LYS A 86 1.41 -13.12 -11.25
C LYS A 86 2.53 -13.85 -11.98
N LYS A 87 3.76 -13.76 -11.48
CA LYS A 87 4.92 -14.45 -12.05
C LYS A 87 4.75 -15.96 -12.04
N SER A 88 4.29 -16.51 -10.91
CA SER A 88 4.02 -17.95 -10.79
C SER A 88 2.94 -18.42 -11.76
N VAL A 89 1.81 -17.72 -11.82
CA VAL A 89 0.71 -18.04 -12.74
C VAL A 89 1.15 -17.95 -14.20
N GLN A 90 1.89 -16.91 -14.58
CA GLN A 90 2.42 -16.79 -15.94
C GLN A 90 3.33 -17.97 -16.30
N SER A 91 4.20 -18.41 -15.38
CA SER A 91 5.05 -19.58 -15.61
C SER A 91 4.24 -20.85 -15.91
N TRP A 92 3.06 -21.01 -15.30
CA TRP A 92 2.17 -22.14 -15.57
C TRP A 92 1.39 -21.98 -16.87
N VAL A 93 0.94 -20.76 -17.19
CA VAL A 93 0.34 -20.46 -18.50
C VAL A 93 1.31 -20.81 -19.62
N ASP A 94 2.57 -20.36 -19.51
CA ASP A 94 3.59 -20.64 -20.53
C ASP A 94 3.84 -22.16 -20.65
N TYR A 95 3.92 -22.87 -19.53
CA TYR A 95 4.09 -24.32 -19.51
C TYR A 95 2.93 -25.05 -20.21
N PHE A 96 1.68 -24.78 -19.79
CA PHE A 96 0.52 -25.49 -20.33
C PHE A 96 0.18 -25.08 -21.76
N SER A 97 0.47 -23.84 -22.15
CA SER A 97 0.33 -23.40 -23.54
C SER A 97 1.28 -24.20 -24.44
N GLU A 98 2.57 -24.23 -24.11
CA GLU A 98 3.55 -24.98 -24.92
C GLU A 98 3.32 -26.49 -24.86
N PHE A 99 2.86 -27.02 -23.72
CA PHE A 99 2.46 -28.42 -23.62
C PHE A 99 1.31 -28.75 -24.58
N THR A 100 0.26 -27.93 -24.58
CA THR A 100 -0.90 -28.13 -25.47
C THR A 100 -0.48 -28.02 -26.93
N ASP A 101 0.37 -27.06 -27.27
CA ASP A 101 0.95 -26.95 -28.62
C ASP A 101 1.69 -28.23 -29.04
N CYS A 102 2.64 -28.71 -28.21
CA CYS A 102 3.48 -29.85 -28.58
C CYS A 102 2.77 -31.22 -28.54
N TYR A 103 1.85 -31.42 -27.60
CA TYR A 103 1.27 -32.75 -27.33
C TYR A 103 -0.17 -32.90 -27.80
N VAL A 104 -0.92 -31.81 -27.88
CA VAL A 104 -2.33 -31.85 -28.28
C VAL A 104 -2.49 -31.44 -29.74
N TYR A 105 -1.99 -30.27 -30.13
CA TYR A 105 -2.18 -29.76 -31.50
C TYR A 105 -1.17 -30.32 -32.49
N ILE A 106 0.12 -30.35 -32.13
CA ILE A 106 1.19 -30.89 -32.99
C ILE A 106 1.28 -32.41 -32.84
N GLY A 107 1.19 -32.93 -31.62
CA GLY A 107 1.24 -34.37 -31.34
C GLY A 107 -0.05 -35.13 -31.68
N GLY A 108 -1.13 -34.42 -31.98
CA GLY A 108 -2.42 -35.00 -32.33
C GLY A 108 -2.38 -35.68 -33.70
N SER A 109 -2.73 -36.97 -33.76
CA SER A 109 -2.84 -37.69 -35.03
C SER A 109 -4.06 -37.20 -35.81
N SER A 110 -3.83 -36.66 -37.01
CA SER A 110 -4.91 -36.35 -37.94
C SER A 110 -5.45 -37.66 -38.55
N CYS A 111 -6.77 -37.79 -38.71
CA CYS A 111 -7.42 -38.97 -39.29
C CYS A 111 -7.22 -39.10 -40.81
N ILE A 112 -6.26 -38.37 -41.37
CA ILE A 112 -6.01 -38.26 -42.82
C ILE A 112 -4.80 -39.13 -43.12
N GLU A 113 -4.97 -40.15 -43.97
CA GLU A 113 -3.86 -40.95 -44.47
C GLU A 113 -3.03 -40.13 -45.46
N TYR A 114 -1.77 -39.84 -45.10
CA TYR A 114 -0.77 -39.28 -46.01
C TYR A 114 0.17 -40.36 -46.55
N ASP A 115 1.05 -40.00 -47.49
CA ASP A 115 2.10 -40.90 -47.95
C ASP A 115 3.16 -41.17 -46.86
N GLU A 116 3.86 -42.30 -46.97
CA GLU A 116 4.83 -42.75 -45.96
C GLU A 116 6.00 -41.77 -45.74
N GLU A 117 6.36 -40.96 -46.75
CA GLU A 117 7.44 -39.98 -46.64
C GLU A 117 7.02 -38.79 -45.79
N TYR A 118 5.81 -38.28 -46.01
CA TYR A 118 5.21 -37.23 -45.21
C TYR A 118 4.99 -37.68 -43.76
N GLU A 119 4.44 -38.87 -43.53
CA GLU A 119 4.21 -39.40 -42.19
C GLU A 119 5.52 -39.51 -41.39
N ARG A 120 6.62 -39.93 -42.04
CA ARG A 120 7.94 -39.97 -41.41
C ARG A 120 8.47 -38.58 -41.07
N SER A 121 8.42 -37.65 -42.04
CA SER A 121 8.89 -36.28 -41.81
C SER A 121 8.09 -35.56 -40.73
N TYR A 122 6.78 -35.80 -40.66
CA TYR A 122 5.91 -35.21 -39.64
C TYR A 122 6.18 -35.83 -38.27
N SER A 123 6.36 -37.15 -38.18
CA SER A 123 6.74 -37.83 -36.94
C SER A 123 8.06 -37.28 -36.37
N GLU A 124 9.08 -37.11 -37.21
CA GLU A 124 10.36 -36.50 -36.80
C GLU A 124 10.18 -35.06 -36.30
N TYR A 125 9.30 -34.27 -36.95
CA TYR A 125 8.96 -32.92 -36.49
C TYR A 125 8.29 -32.94 -35.12
N VAL A 126 7.28 -33.79 -34.90
CA VAL A 126 6.58 -33.94 -33.61
C VAL A 126 7.58 -34.31 -32.50
N GLU A 127 8.43 -35.31 -32.73
CA GLU A 127 9.47 -35.71 -31.78
C GLU A 127 10.42 -34.57 -31.44
N SER A 128 10.81 -33.75 -32.43
CA SER A 128 11.68 -32.60 -32.21
C SER A 128 11.04 -31.55 -31.30
N GLN A 129 9.74 -31.25 -31.48
CA GLN A 129 9.02 -30.28 -30.67
C GLN A 129 8.85 -30.78 -29.22
N GLN A 130 8.45 -32.04 -29.07
CA GLN A 130 8.28 -32.65 -27.74
C GLN A 130 9.62 -32.75 -26.99
N THR A 131 10.71 -33.06 -27.69
CA THR A 131 12.06 -33.06 -27.09
C THR A 131 12.48 -31.66 -26.64
N ALA A 132 12.23 -30.64 -27.47
CA ALA A 132 12.53 -29.25 -27.11
C ALA A 132 11.73 -28.81 -25.87
N PHE A 133 10.45 -29.18 -25.79
CA PHE A 133 9.61 -28.96 -24.60
C PHE A 133 10.21 -29.61 -23.35
N GLN A 134 10.55 -30.90 -23.44
CA GLN A 134 11.12 -31.65 -22.30
C GLN A 134 12.42 -31.04 -21.79
N LEU A 135 13.32 -30.65 -22.69
CA LEU A 135 14.58 -29.99 -22.31
C LEU A 135 14.34 -28.66 -21.59
N LYS A 136 13.33 -27.91 -22.01
CA LYS A 136 13.00 -26.59 -21.46
C LYS A 136 12.29 -26.69 -20.11
N TYR A 137 11.30 -27.57 -19.97
CA TYR A 137 10.39 -27.57 -18.82
C TYR A 137 10.47 -28.78 -17.90
N GLU A 138 10.95 -29.93 -18.39
CA GLU A 138 11.02 -31.19 -17.67
C GLU A 138 12.44 -31.56 -17.23
N SER A 139 13.42 -30.69 -17.50
CA SER A 139 14.73 -30.80 -16.86
C SER A 139 14.60 -30.75 -15.33
N LYS A 140 15.51 -31.42 -14.63
CA LYS A 140 15.50 -31.47 -13.17
C LYS A 140 15.55 -30.06 -12.57
N GLU A 141 16.37 -29.19 -13.16
CA GLU A 141 16.53 -27.79 -12.78
C GLU A 141 15.23 -27.01 -12.98
N ALA A 142 14.59 -27.10 -14.16
CA ALA A 142 13.34 -26.40 -14.44
C ALA A 142 12.20 -26.83 -13.50
N CYS A 143 12.09 -28.13 -13.23
CA CYS A 143 11.14 -28.67 -12.27
C CYS A 143 11.40 -28.15 -10.85
N LEU A 144 12.66 -28.09 -10.40
CA LEU A 144 13.02 -27.55 -9.09
C LEU A 144 12.68 -26.06 -8.98
N GLU A 145 13.02 -25.26 -9.99
CA GLU A 145 12.72 -23.82 -10.01
C GLU A 145 11.21 -23.54 -9.99
N ARG A 146 10.43 -24.26 -10.81
CA ARG A 146 8.97 -24.13 -10.87
C ARG A 146 8.32 -24.51 -9.53
N ASN A 147 8.74 -25.62 -8.93
CA ASN A 147 8.23 -26.05 -7.62
C ASN A 147 8.59 -25.08 -6.49
N LYS A 148 9.82 -24.53 -6.52
CA LYS A 148 10.24 -23.51 -5.56
C LYS A 148 9.38 -22.26 -5.68
N LEU A 149 9.19 -21.75 -6.90
CA LEU A 149 8.35 -20.57 -7.16
C LEU A 149 6.91 -20.79 -6.67
N MET A 150 6.35 -21.97 -6.93
CA MET A 150 5.00 -22.32 -6.49
C MET A 150 4.87 -22.38 -4.96
N THR A 151 5.85 -23.00 -4.31
CA THR A 151 5.90 -23.12 -2.84
C THR A 151 6.05 -21.76 -2.18
N GLU A 152 6.96 -20.92 -2.70
CA GLU A 152 7.16 -19.56 -2.21
C GLU A 152 5.88 -18.73 -2.37
N THR A 153 5.23 -18.80 -3.54
CA THR A 153 3.97 -18.10 -3.80
C THR A 153 2.88 -18.52 -2.81
N LYS A 154 2.72 -19.82 -2.57
CA LYS A 154 1.74 -20.34 -1.60
C LYS A 154 2.02 -19.83 -0.19
N SER A 155 3.28 -19.86 0.26
CA SER A 155 3.68 -19.34 1.57
C SER A 155 3.34 -17.86 1.71
N ARG A 156 3.68 -17.04 0.70
CA ARG A 156 3.44 -15.59 0.72
C ARG A 156 1.96 -15.24 0.75
N ILE A 157 1.12 -15.98 0.03
CA ILE A 157 -0.34 -15.75 0.06
C ILE A 157 -0.88 -16.06 1.46
N LEU A 158 -0.43 -17.14 2.09
CA LEU A 158 -0.84 -17.50 3.46
C LEU A 158 -0.36 -16.44 4.48
N GLU A 159 0.88 -15.98 4.36
CA GLU A 159 1.41 -14.88 5.20
C GLU A 159 0.57 -13.60 5.03
N LEU A 160 0.06 -13.33 3.83
CA LEU A 160 -0.72 -12.12 3.56
C LEU A 160 -2.13 -12.17 4.18
N GLU A 161 -2.71 -13.35 4.39
CA GLU A 161 -3.98 -13.50 5.12
C GLU A 161 -3.85 -12.98 6.56
N ASP A 162 -2.72 -13.27 7.23
CA ASP A 162 -2.43 -12.72 8.55
C ASP A 162 -2.27 -11.18 8.50
N VAL A 163 -1.68 -10.67 7.42
CA VAL A 163 -1.55 -9.22 7.19
C VAL A 163 -2.92 -8.55 7.02
N PHE A 164 -3.85 -9.14 6.26
CA PHE A 164 -5.20 -8.59 6.14
C PHE A 164 -5.93 -8.60 7.50
N SER A 165 -5.82 -9.69 8.26
CA SER A 165 -6.41 -9.79 9.60
C SER A 165 -5.92 -8.69 10.55
N ILE A 166 -4.62 -8.37 10.53
CA ILE A 166 -4.02 -7.38 11.46
C ILE A 166 -4.13 -5.94 10.93
N LYS A 167 -3.89 -5.74 9.62
CA LYS A 167 -3.70 -4.41 9.04
C LYS A 167 -4.95 -3.85 8.36
N SER A 168 -6.01 -4.63 8.16
CA SER A 168 -7.31 -4.15 7.65
C SER A 168 -7.88 -2.96 8.44
N LEU A 169 -7.61 -2.88 9.75
CA LEU A 169 -8.01 -1.74 10.60
C LEU A 169 -7.50 -0.38 10.08
N TYR A 170 -6.34 -0.36 9.43
CA TYR A 170 -5.69 0.86 8.99
C TYR A 170 -5.84 1.11 7.48
N LEU A 171 -6.32 0.11 6.73
CA LEU A 171 -6.42 0.13 5.27
C LEU A 171 -7.79 0.60 4.79
N HIS A 172 -7.86 0.94 3.50
CA HIS A 172 -9.10 1.35 2.83
C HIS A 172 -10.24 0.35 3.10
N GLY A 173 -11.48 0.82 3.26
CA GLY A 173 -12.62 -0.04 3.62
C GLY A 173 -12.91 -1.16 2.62
N ASP A 174 -12.53 -0.96 1.36
CA ASP A 174 -12.68 -1.94 0.28
C ASP A 174 -11.57 -3.00 0.24
N ILE A 175 -10.59 -2.95 1.16
CA ILE A 175 -9.49 -3.92 1.19
C ILE A 175 -9.97 -5.35 1.41
N ASN A 176 -11.11 -5.52 2.10
CA ASN A 176 -11.74 -6.82 2.32
C ASN A 176 -12.16 -7.47 0.99
N LEU A 177 -12.49 -6.68 -0.03
CA LEU A 177 -12.79 -7.21 -1.36
C LEU A 177 -11.52 -7.82 -2.02
N VAL A 178 -10.37 -7.17 -1.82
CA VAL A 178 -9.08 -7.70 -2.30
C VAL A 178 -8.72 -8.98 -1.55
N GLU A 179 -8.96 -9.03 -0.25
CA GLU A 179 -8.77 -10.24 0.57
C GLU A 179 -9.65 -11.40 0.10
N GLU A 180 -10.95 -11.18 -0.09
CA GLU A 180 -11.90 -12.19 -0.58
C GLU A 180 -11.49 -12.75 -1.94
N GLN A 181 -11.10 -11.87 -2.86
CA GLN A 181 -10.66 -12.26 -4.20
C GLN A 181 -9.30 -12.96 -4.19
N LEU A 182 -8.40 -12.60 -3.26
CA LEU A 182 -7.14 -13.32 -3.04
C LEU A 182 -7.40 -14.74 -2.51
N MET A 183 -8.36 -14.90 -1.58
CA MET A 183 -8.76 -16.22 -1.10
C MET A 183 -9.37 -17.07 -2.22
N GLU A 184 -10.20 -16.49 -3.09
CA GLU A 184 -10.72 -17.17 -4.28
C GLU A 184 -9.58 -17.62 -5.20
N LEU A 185 -8.62 -16.73 -5.45
CA LEU A 185 -7.44 -17.05 -6.25
C LEU A 185 -6.64 -18.20 -5.64
N ARG A 186 -6.39 -18.17 -4.32
CA ARG A 186 -5.67 -19.23 -3.60
C ARG A 186 -6.36 -20.57 -3.79
N LYS A 187 -7.69 -20.61 -3.64
CA LYS A 187 -8.49 -21.82 -3.83
C LYS A 187 -8.33 -22.35 -5.25
N LYS A 188 -8.45 -21.49 -6.27
CA LYS A 188 -8.29 -21.87 -7.68
C LYS A 188 -6.89 -22.36 -8.03
N LEU A 189 -5.85 -21.82 -7.40
CA LEU A 189 -4.45 -22.15 -7.69
C LEU A 189 -3.93 -23.39 -6.94
N PHE A 190 -4.36 -23.61 -5.70
CA PHE A 190 -3.72 -24.59 -4.81
C PHE A 190 -4.64 -25.64 -4.21
N GLU A 191 -5.96 -25.41 -4.18
CA GLU A 191 -6.92 -26.29 -3.52
C GLU A 191 -7.86 -26.98 -4.50
N LYS A 192 -8.04 -26.41 -5.68
CA LYS A 192 -8.83 -27.01 -6.77
C LYS A 192 -8.06 -28.22 -7.31
N ASP A 193 -8.48 -29.40 -6.88
CA ASP A 193 -8.02 -30.68 -7.43
C ASP A 193 -8.68 -30.87 -8.81
N ILE A 194 -7.95 -30.55 -9.88
CA ILE A 194 -8.41 -30.70 -11.25
C ILE A 194 -8.13 -32.14 -11.67
N LYS A 195 -9.17 -32.97 -11.68
CA LYS A 195 -9.11 -34.36 -12.13
C LYS A 195 -9.76 -34.48 -13.49
N GLN A 196 -9.14 -35.28 -14.34
CA GLN A 196 -9.71 -35.66 -15.61
C GLN A 196 -10.92 -36.59 -15.36
N ASP A 197 -12.03 -36.33 -16.05
CA ASP A 197 -13.17 -37.23 -16.05
C ASP A 197 -12.84 -38.50 -16.88
N ASP A 198 -13.42 -39.64 -16.51
CA ASP A 198 -13.16 -40.94 -17.16
C ASP A 198 -13.51 -40.92 -18.67
N TYR A 199 -14.37 -39.98 -19.08
CA TYR A 199 -14.83 -39.80 -20.46
C TYR A 199 -14.29 -38.54 -21.15
N GLU A 200 -13.47 -37.74 -20.47
CA GLU A 200 -12.89 -36.51 -21.01
C GLU A 200 -11.63 -36.82 -21.83
N ASN A 201 -11.54 -36.25 -23.04
CA ASN A 201 -10.35 -36.38 -23.86
C ASN A 201 -9.19 -35.60 -23.21
N ASN A 202 -7.97 -36.13 -23.30
CA ASN A 202 -6.75 -35.47 -22.81
C ASN A 202 -6.63 -34.03 -23.32
N SER A 203 -6.99 -33.78 -24.59
CA SER A 203 -7.02 -32.43 -25.19
C SER A 203 -7.86 -31.46 -24.36
N ASP A 204 -9.14 -31.80 -24.16
CA ASP A 204 -10.12 -30.98 -23.47
C ASP A 204 -9.69 -30.72 -22.02
N PHE A 205 -9.12 -31.74 -21.37
CA PHE A 205 -8.61 -31.64 -20.00
C PHE A 205 -7.46 -30.62 -19.87
N TYR A 206 -6.45 -30.71 -20.75
CA TYR A 206 -5.29 -29.80 -20.70
C TYR A 206 -5.65 -28.37 -21.13
N GLU A 207 -6.56 -28.21 -22.07
CA GLU A 207 -7.14 -26.91 -22.42
C GLU A 207 -7.88 -26.30 -21.22
N ALA A 208 -8.69 -27.08 -20.49
CA ALA A 208 -9.39 -26.62 -19.30
C ALA A 208 -8.42 -26.20 -18.16
N ILE A 209 -7.28 -26.89 -18.02
CA ILE A 209 -6.22 -26.49 -17.09
C ILE A 209 -5.61 -25.16 -17.52
N LEU A 210 -5.24 -25.02 -18.80
CA LEU A 210 -4.67 -23.78 -19.33
C LEU A 210 -5.62 -22.61 -19.11
N ASP A 211 -6.90 -22.77 -19.44
CA ASP A 211 -7.94 -21.76 -19.24
C ASP A 211 -8.06 -21.35 -17.77
N ASN A 212 -8.00 -22.30 -16.85
CA ASN A 212 -8.02 -22.01 -15.42
C ASN A 212 -6.83 -21.11 -14.99
N TYR A 213 -5.62 -21.36 -15.50
CA TYR A 213 -4.45 -20.53 -15.21
C TYR A 213 -4.53 -19.15 -15.90
N VAL A 214 -5.05 -19.09 -17.12
CA VAL A 214 -5.30 -17.81 -17.82
C VAL A 214 -6.29 -16.94 -17.04
N GLU A 215 -7.39 -17.53 -16.55
CA GLU A 215 -8.36 -16.83 -15.70
C GLU A 215 -7.74 -16.38 -14.37
N CYS A 216 -6.92 -17.21 -13.74
CA CYS A 216 -6.14 -16.80 -12.56
C CYS A 216 -5.22 -15.61 -12.88
N GLY A 217 -4.58 -15.59 -14.06
CA GLY A 217 -3.69 -14.51 -14.49
C GLY A 217 -4.43 -13.18 -14.69
N LYS A 218 -5.65 -13.25 -15.24
CA LYS A 218 -6.56 -12.10 -15.35
C LYS A 218 -6.99 -11.59 -13.97
N LEU A 219 -7.35 -12.49 -13.06
CA LEU A 219 -7.76 -12.16 -11.69
C LEU A 219 -6.63 -11.46 -10.93
N VAL A 220 -5.42 -12.01 -10.94
CA VAL A 220 -4.25 -11.40 -10.29
C VAL A 220 -3.96 -10.01 -10.87
N SER A 221 -4.01 -9.86 -12.19
CA SER A 221 -3.75 -8.57 -12.83
C SER A 221 -4.78 -7.52 -12.40
N ARG A 222 -6.05 -7.90 -12.27
CA ARG A 222 -7.11 -7.02 -11.74
C ARG A 222 -6.84 -6.63 -10.28
N LEU A 223 -6.45 -7.59 -9.44
CA LEU A 223 -6.13 -7.35 -8.03
C LEU A 223 -4.95 -6.38 -7.87
N ILE A 224 -3.92 -6.49 -8.70
CA ILE A 224 -2.79 -5.55 -8.70
C ILE A 224 -3.27 -4.13 -8.97
N GLU A 225 -4.11 -3.93 -9.99
CA GLU A 225 -4.60 -2.59 -10.33
C GLU A 225 -5.53 -2.04 -9.25
N GLN A 226 -6.39 -2.87 -8.65
CA GLN A 226 -7.21 -2.47 -7.50
C GLN A 226 -6.36 -2.09 -6.28
N ALA A 227 -5.37 -2.90 -5.92
CA ALA A 227 -4.49 -2.62 -4.79
C ALA A 227 -3.69 -1.32 -5.00
N LYS A 228 -3.21 -1.06 -6.22
CA LYS A 228 -2.55 0.21 -6.58
C LYS A 228 -3.51 1.40 -6.47
N ALA A 229 -4.72 1.29 -7.01
CA ALA A 229 -5.71 2.37 -6.95
C ALA A 229 -6.08 2.70 -5.49
N MET A 230 -6.27 1.68 -4.66
CA MET A 230 -6.47 1.85 -3.22
C MET A 230 -5.27 2.53 -2.56
N ALA A 231 -4.04 2.06 -2.83
CA ALA A 231 -2.82 2.66 -2.29
C ALA A 231 -2.69 4.15 -2.66
N SER A 232 -2.94 4.51 -3.93
CA SER A 232 -2.89 5.90 -4.40
C SER A 232 -3.88 6.80 -3.66
N GLY A 233 -5.11 6.33 -3.45
CA GLY A 233 -6.14 7.06 -2.72
C GLY A 233 -5.83 7.18 -1.22
N ASP A 234 -5.45 6.08 -0.57
CA ASP A 234 -5.22 6.02 0.87
C ASP A 234 -3.98 6.78 1.32
N LEU A 235 -2.95 6.80 0.47
CA LEU A 235 -1.68 7.50 0.71
C LEU A 235 -1.64 8.92 0.14
N ARG A 236 -2.71 9.34 -0.58
CA ARG A 236 -2.83 10.65 -1.25
C ARG A 236 -1.64 10.92 -2.18
N LEU A 237 -1.33 9.96 -3.04
CA LEU A 237 -0.22 10.04 -3.99
C LEU A 237 -0.59 10.80 -5.27
N GLU A 238 -1.88 11.04 -5.51
CA GLU A 238 -2.36 11.91 -6.59
C GLU A 238 -2.32 13.39 -6.15
N PRO A 239 -1.91 14.31 -7.04
CA PRO A 239 -1.78 15.74 -6.75
C PRO A 239 -3.11 16.47 -6.51
#